data_AF-A0A939CR14-F1
#
_entry.id   AF-A0A939CR14-F1
#
_cell.length_a   1.000
_cell.length_b   1.000
_cell.length_c   1.000
_cell.angle_alpha   90.00
_cell.angle_beta   90.00
_cell.angle_gamma   90.00
#
_symmetry.space_group_name_H-M   'P 1'
#
loop_
_entity.id
_entity.type
_entity.pdbx_description
1 polymer ?
#
loop_
_entity_poly.entity_id
_entity_poly.type
_entity_poly.pdbx_seq_one_letter_code
_entity_poly.pdbx_strand_id
1 'polypeptide(L)'
;MAFLNKINWNFLRKNAPNSSGIDPSASSLQPVARKQPAIPSTLKNLSELEHQMELERRVIKTSPQQLHRKTKWGIGSRLIWIAILIGIPVGVIWVANQPYPVIRRPVMLHAPFLLLPSYISMDNHYREALVSVEQAEQLIEKATSPADLALGEQKLQETQKHLDQLPTSFVNDWSQYRYWWYDSRFSIYGFNTFRSKVGQLEAQVFQEKNAQSLLTDNMQAFLNAKQQYERAATVTDKQTATTAWQTALNQFELIPGETLAGKTIQNQLDNYKREFKEVVGLAAGNDRISALITAARQFSWQAAKAGQNPPHTVTEWGQIENLWIEAIERLKEIPSKDVAGYTEAQKLLAIYEANLGQVKVRRQAETDAVEALEAAQREIERLLASIPADAHDVGRNRVLSQLQSIINQLEKVQNGTTAYLKAQELLLSANNKLRQLQVK
;
A
#
# COMPACT_ATOMS: atom_id res chain seq x y z
N MET A 1 -7.08 -38.42 55.80
CA MET A 1 -7.91 -37.35 56.38
C MET A 1 -8.33 -36.39 55.27
N ALA A 2 -9.64 -36.22 55.10
CA ALA A 2 -10.24 -35.25 54.20
C ALA A 2 -10.06 -33.81 54.73
N PHE A 3 -9.96 -32.80 53.86
CA PHE A 3 -10.97 -31.74 53.73
C PHE A 3 -10.52 -30.64 52.75
N LEU A 4 -11.46 -30.29 51.87
CA LEU A 4 -11.47 -29.13 50.97
C LEU A 4 -11.77 -27.83 51.75
N ASN A 5 -11.24 -26.69 51.27
CA ASN A 5 -11.93 -25.39 51.19
C ASN A 5 -11.08 -24.45 50.32
N LYS A 6 -11.52 -24.03 49.12
CA LYS A 6 -12.50 -22.97 48.77
C LYS A 6 -12.20 -21.61 49.39
N ILE A 7 -11.71 -20.68 48.56
CA ILE A 7 -11.96 -19.24 48.73
C ILE A 7 -12.29 -18.65 47.34
N ASN A 8 -13.44 -17.98 47.29
CA ASN A 8 -14.06 -17.27 46.18
C ASN A 8 -14.16 -15.80 46.59
N TRP A 9 -13.89 -14.84 45.71
CA TRP A 9 -14.16 -13.42 45.96
C TRP A 9 -14.75 -12.76 44.71
N ASN A 10 -16.06 -12.49 44.80
CA ASN A 10 -16.80 -11.53 43.98
C ASN A 10 -17.13 -10.32 44.87
N PHE A 11 -16.87 -9.11 44.38
CA PHE A 11 -17.52 -7.85 44.79
C PHE A 11 -17.67 -7.01 43.50
N LEU A 12 -18.89 -6.77 42.99
CA LEU A 12 -19.74 -5.56 43.20
C LEU A 12 -19.11 -4.27 42.61
N ARG A 13 -19.77 -3.35 41.89
CA ARG A 13 -21.15 -3.14 41.43
C ARG A 13 -21.14 -1.92 40.47
N LYS A 14 -22.08 -1.92 39.51
CA LYS A 14 -22.64 -0.87 38.61
C LYS A 14 -22.35 0.63 38.89
N ASN A 15 -22.19 1.43 37.82
CA ASN A 15 -23.20 2.40 37.28
C ASN A 15 -22.62 3.28 36.15
N ALA A 16 -23.37 3.40 35.05
CA ALA A 16 -23.37 4.49 34.06
C ALA A 16 -24.43 5.56 34.49
N PRO A 17 -24.76 6.68 33.79
CA PRO A 17 -24.47 7.02 32.37
C PRO A 17 -24.25 8.53 32.01
N ASN A 18 -23.98 8.75 30.72
CA ASN A 18 -24.34 9.88 29.82
C ASN A 18 -24.04 11.35 30.19
N SER A 19 -23.34 12.05 29.28
CA SER A 19 -23.76 13.39 28.84
C SER A 19 -23.39 13.65 27.37
N SER A 20 -24.43 13.74 26.55
CA SER A 20 -24.49 14.36 25.24
C SER A 20 -24.23 15.87 25.31
N GLY A 21 -23.50 16.41 24.33
CA GLY A 21 -23.39 17.84 24.08
C GLY A 21 -23.30 18.10 22.58
N ILE A 22 -24.47 18.28 21.95
CA ILE A 22 -24.64 18.98 20.69
C ILE A 22 -25.14 20.37 21.09
N ASP A 23 -24.53 21.43 20.58
CA ASP A 23 -25.32 22.55 20.07
C ASP A 23 -24.58 23.32 18.95
N PRO A 24 -25.30 23.76 17.90
CA PRO A 24 -24.81 24.48 16.74
C PRO A 24 -25.02 26.00 16.91
N SER A 25 -24.35 26.83 16.11
CA SER A 25 -24.91 28.13 15.67
C SER A 25 -24.08 28.75 14.55
N ALA A 26 -24.76 28.97 13.43
CA ALA A 26 -24.36 29.84 12.34
C ALA A 26 -24.55 31.32 12.71
N SER A 27 -23.76 32.21 12.11
CA SER A 27 -24.26 33.53 11.68
C SER A 27 -23.37 34.15 10.61
N SER A 28 -23.97 34.25 9.43
CA SER A 28 -23.71 35.22 8.38
C SER A 28 -23.82 36.66 8.88
N LEU A 29 -23.01 37.57 8.33
CA LEU A 29 -23.44 38.80 7.63
C LEU A 29 -22.23 39.70 7.29
N GLN A 30 -21.93 39.80 5.99
CA GLN A 30 -21.51 41.04 5.32
C GLN A 30 -22.77 41.92 5.08
N PRO A 31 -22.72 43.20 4.62
CA PRO A 31 -21.69 43.85 3.78
C PRO A 31 -21.40 45.36 4.09
N VAL A 32 -20.46 45.98 3.37
CA VAL A 32 -20.64 47.20 2.51
C VAL A 32 -19.28 47.62 1.93
N ALA A 33 -19.32 48.05 0.66
CA ALA A 33 -18.26 48.23 -0.29
C ALA A 33 -17.76 49.68 -0.46
N ARG A 34 -16.53 49.86 -1.02
CA ARG A 34 -16.22 50.96 -1.98
C ARG A 34 -15.06 50.65 -2.95
N LYS A 35 -15.43 50.61 -4.24
CA LYS A 35 -14.77 50.63 -5.59
C LYS A 35 -13.33 51.16 -5.70
N GLN A 36 -12.36 50.51 -6.41
CA GLN A 36 -12.11 50.19 -7.86
C GLN A 36 -11.40 51.30 -8.67
N PRO A 37 -10.43 50.96 -9.55
CA PRO A 37 -10.67 50.45 -10.93
C PRO A 37 -9.78 49.23 -11.33
N ALA A 38 -10.28 48.15 -11.94
CA ALA A 38 -10.66 47.88 -13.34
C ALA A 38 -9.49 47.61 -14.33
N ILE A 39 -9.21 46.32 -14.57
CA ILE A 39 -8.55 45.75 -15.77
C ILE A 39 -9.39 44.51 -16.19
N PRO A 40 -9.77 44.34 -17.47
CA PRO A 40 -10.79 43.36 -17.87
C PRO A 40 -10.18 42.00 -18.25
N SER A 41 -10.60 40.92 -17.60
CA SER A 41 -10.43 39.55 -18.09
C SER A 41 -11.74 38.77 -17.90
N THR A 42 -12.67 39.00 -18.82
CA THR A 42 -13.90 38.20 -18.93
C THR A 42 -13.67 37.14 -19.99
N LEU A 43 -13.25 35.94 -19.59
CA LEU A 43 -13.50 34.73 -20.38
C LEU A 43 -14.98 34.39 -20.21
N LYS A 44 -15.74 34.49 -21.30
CA LYS A 44 -17.18 34.28 -21.33
C LYS A 44 -17.52 32.82 -20.96
N ASN A 45 -18.53 32.63 -20.12
CA ASN A 45 -19.11 31.30 -19.82
C ASN A 45 -19.84 30.77 -21.07
N LEU A 46 -19.78 29.45 -21.27
CA LEU A 46 -20.32 28.70 -22.41
C LEU A 46 -21.80 28.99 -22.68
N SER A 47 -22.60 29.22 -21.62
CA SER A 47 -24.02 29.58 -21.74
C SER A 47 -24.25 30.94 -22.41
N GLU A 48 -23.30 31.88 -22.28
CA GLU A 48 -23.35 33.21 -22.93
C GLU A 48 -22.96 33.13 -24.41
N LEU A 49 -22.06 32.20 -24.76
CA LEU A 49 -21.65 31.89 -26.13
C LEU A 49 -22.75 31.14 -26.89
N GLU A 50 -23.44 30.20 -26.24
CA GLU A 50 -24.63 29.54 -26.78
C GLU A 50 -25.76 30.55 -27.05
N HIS A 51 -26.02 31.47 -26.12
CA HIS A 51 -27.04 32.52 -26.31
C HIS A 51 -26.67 33.54 -27.40
N GLN A 52 -25.37 33.84 -27.58
CA GLN A 52 -24.89 34.66 -28.71
C GLN A 52 -25.01 33.96 -30.06
N MET A 53 -24.70 32.66 -30.14
CA MET A 53 -24.87 31.87 -31.37
C MET A 53 -26.34 31.66 -31.73
N GLU A 54 -27.23 31.60 -30.75
CA GLU A 54 -28.67 31.48 -30.97
C GLU A 54 -29.32 32.81 -31.39
N LEU A 55 -28.78 33.95 -30.92
CA LEU A 55 -29.10 35.28 -31.42
C LEU A 55 -28.61 35.49 -32.85
N GLU A 56 -27.39 35.04 -33.21
CA GLU A 56 -26.89 35.07 -34.59
C GLU A 56 -27.73 34.18 -35.54
N ARG A 57 -28.22 33.02 -35.06
CA ARG A 57 -29.19 32.19 -35.81
C ARG A 57 -30.53 32.89 -36.06
N ARG A 58 -31.00 33.77 -35.16
CA ARG A 58 -32.25 34.52 -35.33
C ARG A 58 -32.12 35.74 -36.24
N VAL A 59 -30.93 36.35 -36.34
CA VAL A 59 -30.67 37.48 -37.26
C VAL A 59 -30.71 37.05 -38.74
N ILE A 60 -30.45 35.77 -39.05
CA ILE A 60 -30.45 35.27 -40.44
C ILE A 60 -31.86 34.88 -40.93
N LYS A 61 -32.88 34.84 -40.06
CA LYS A 61 -34.27 34.57 -40.46
C LYS A 61 -35.21 35.64 -39.93
N THR A 62 -35.26 36.79 -40.62
CA THR A 62 -36.50 37.57 -40.79
C THR A 62 -36.28 38.79 -41.70
N SER A 63 -36.97 38.85 -42.83
CA SER A 63 -37.73 40.05 -43.24
C SER A 63 -38.52 39.83 -44.55
N PRO A 64 -39.60 40.62 -44.78
CA PRO A 64 -40.86 40.12 -45.34
C PRO A 64 -41.34 40.88 -46.61
N GLN A 65 -42.50 40.47 -47.14
CA GLN A 65 -43.65 41.31 -47.57
C GLN A 65 -44.32 40.96 -48.91
N GLN A 66 -45.57 40.50 -48.76
CA GLN A 66 -46.83 40.88 -49.43
C GLN A 66 -46.87 41.69 -50.76
N LEU A 67 -47.56 41.08 -51.73
CA LEU A 67 -48.76 41.49 -52.49
C LEU A 67 -48.89 42.86 -53.24
N HIS A 68 -49.31 42.65 -54.51
CA HIS A 68 -50.09 43.47 -55.46
C HIS A 68 -49.43 44.61 -56.25
N ARG A 69 -49.39 44.49 -57.60
CA ARG A 69 -50.45 44.99 -58.51
C ARG A 69 -50.27 44.51 -59.96
N LYS A 70 -51.39 44.43 -60.68
CA LYS A 70 -51.56 44.07 -62.10
C LYS A 70 -51.17 45.22 -63.04
N THR A 71 -50.66 44.88 -64.22
CA THR A 71 -50.92 45.59 -65.49
C THR A 71 -50.86 44.60 -66.67
N LYS A 72 -51.74 44.80 -67.66
CA LYS A 72 -52.02 43.96 -68.83
C LYS A 72 -51.41 44.56 -70.11
N TRP A 73 -51.42 43.72 -71.17
CA TRP A 73 -51.19 43.94 -72.62
C TRP A 73 -49.73 43.82 -73.10
N GLY A 74 -49.39 43.11 -74.18
CA GLY A 74 -50.17 42.29 -75.12
C GLY A 74 -49.37 41.98 -76.41
N ILE A 75 -49.42 40.71 -76.83
CA ILE A 75 -49.28 40.14 -78.21
C ILE A 75 -47.89 40.17 -78.91
N GLY A 76 -47.45 38.99 -79.38
CA GLY A 76 -46.43 38.84 -80.43
C GLY A 76 -45.49 37.62 -80.27
N SER A 77 -45.99 36.40 -80.48
CA SER A 77 -45.53 35.47 -81.54
C SER A 77 -44.21 34.71 -81.34
N ARG A 78 -44.37 33.37 -81.18
CA ARG A 78 -43.59 32.26 -81.76
C ARG A 78 -42.06 32.23 -81.60
N LEU A 79 -41.59 31.20 -80.87
CA LEU A 79 -40.56 30.19 -81.25
C LEU A 79 -40.19 29.44 -79.94
N ILE A 80 -40.85 28.33 -79.60
CA ILE A 80 -40.35 26.96 -79.87
C ILE A 80 -38.81 26.93 -79.81
N TRP A 81 -38.23 26.58 -78.64
CA TRP A 81 -36.96 25.83 -78.46
C TRP A 81 -36.59 25.60 -76.95
N ILE A 82 -37.55 25.35 -76.04
CA ILE A 82 -37.25 25.03 -74.61
C ILE A 82 -37.75 23.62 -74.23
N ALA A 83 -37.34 22.59 -74.97
CA ALA A 83 -37.74 21.21 -74.63
C ALA A 83 -36.62 20.17 -74.77
N ILE A 84 -35.35 20.57 -74.66
CA ILE A 84 -34.22 19.65 -74.44
C ILE A 84 -33.30 20.29 -73.41
N LEU A 85 -33.72 20.31 -72.13
CA LEU A 85 -32.81 20.48 -70.98
C LEU A 85 -33.46 20.16 -69.62
N ILE A 86 -34.67 19.59 -69.58
CA ILE A 86 -35.30 19.11 -68.33
C ILE A 86 -35.89 17.73 -68.62
N GLY A 87 -35.02 16.73 -68.56
CA GLY A 87 -35.39 15.34 -68.82
C GLY A 87 -34.21 14.41 -68.70
N ILE A 88 -33.28 14.69 -67.78
CA ILE A 88 -32.38 13.63 -67.31
C ILE A 88 -33.22 12.80 -66.35
N PRO A 89 -33.56 11.55 -66.68
CA PRO A 89 -34.28 10.69 -65.75
C PRO A 89 -33.49 10.65 -64.45
N VAL A 90 -34.16 10.75 -63.29
CA VAL A 90 -33.51 10.64 -61.97
C VAL A 90 -32.62 9.37 -61.88
N GLY A 91 -32.97 8.32 -62.64
CA GLY A 91 -32.15 7.11 -62.79
C GLY A 91 -30.78 7.31 -63.48
N VAL A 92 -30.64 8.24 -64.42
CA VAL A 92 -29.34 8.53 -65.07
C VAL A 92 -28.42 9.29 -64.12
N ILE A 93 -28.95 10.19 -63.29
CA ILE A 93 -28.19 10.82 -62.20
C ILE A 93 -27.75 9.76 -61.19
N TRP A 94 -28.62 8.81 -60.82
CA TRP A 94 -28.30 7.76 -59.86
C TRP A 94 -27.22 6.78 -60.35
N VAL A 95 -27.25 6.37 -61.64
CA VAL A 95 -26.22 5.50 -62.26
C VAL A 95 -24.90 6.26 -62.47
N ALA A 96 -24.96 7.52 -62.91
CA ALA A 96 -23.78 8.36 -63.09
C ALA A 96 -23.09 8.71 -61.76
N ASN A 97 -23.85 8.76 -60.66
CA ASN A 97 -23.39 9.07 -59.31
C ASN A 97 -22.88 7.84 -58.53
N GLN A 98 -22.74 6.68 -59.18
CA GLN A 98 -22.22 5.48 -58.54
C GLN A 98 -20.70 5.60 -58.25
N PRO A 99 -20.20 5.04 -57.14
CA PRO A 99 -18.79 5.11 -56.75
C PRO A 99 -17.88 4.16 -57.56
N TYR A 100 -18.28 3.71 -58.75
CA TYR A 100 -17.50 2.79 -59.58
C TYR A 100 -16.59 3.56 -60.57
N PRO A 101 -15.25 3.40 -60.51
CA PRO A 101 -14.30 4.19 -61.31
C PRO A 101 -14.54 4.14 -62.82
N VAL A 102 -14.98 2.99 -63.35
CA VAL A 102 -15.20 2.77 -64.79
C VAL A 102 -16.38 3.60 -65.31
N ILE A 103 -17.41 3.83 -64.49
CA ILE A 103 -18.58 4.64 -64.86
C ILE A 103 -18.29 6.12 -64.60
N ARG A 104 -17.60 6.41 -63.50
CA ARG A 104 -17.40 7.78 -63.01
C ARG A 104 -16.37 8.58 -63.81
N ARG A 105 -15.30 7.95 -64.31
CA ARG A 105 -14.25 8.65 -65.10
C ARG A 105 -14.80 9.24 -66.41
N PRO A 106 -15.59 8.52 -67.23
CA PRO A 106 -16.25 9.10 -68.40
C PRO A 106 -17.25 10.21 -68.04
N VAL A 107 -18.06 10.02 -67.00
CA VAL A 107 -19.01 11.04 -66.53
C VAL A 107 -18.27 12.30 -66.07
N MET A 108 -17.14 12.16 -65.41
CA MET A 108 -16.30 13.28 -64.97
C MET A 108 -15.77 14.11 -66.16
N LEU A 109 -15.32 13.45 -67.24
CA LEU A 109 -14.76 14.13 -68.41
C LEU A 109 -15.81 14.82 -69.28
N HIS A 110 -17.01 14.24 -69.38
CA HIS A 110 -18.01 14.68 -70.36
C HIS A 110 -19.25 15.36 -69.74
N ALA A 111 -19.58 15.08 -68.48
CA ALA A 111 -20.76 15.61 -67.80
C ALA A 111 -20.53 15.77 -66.27
N PRO A 112 -19.52 16.55 -65.84
CA PRO A 112 -19.13 16.65 -64.43
C PRO A 112 -20.23 17.16 -63.50
N PHE A 113 -21.20 17.91 -64.02
CA PHE A 113 -22.34 18.41 -63.26
C PHE A 113 -23.22 17.28 -62.66
N LEU A 114 -23.23 16.09 -63.27
CA LEU A 114 -23.98 14.94 -62.76
C LEU A 114 -23.42 14.38 -61.45
N LEU A 115 -22.16 14.72 -61.12
CA LEU A 115 -21.48 14.28 -59.90
C LEU A 115 -21.60 15.28 -58.74
N LEU A 116 -22.21 16.45 -58.96
CA LEU A 116 -22.34 17.53 -57.96
C LEU A 116 -22.96 17.06 -56.64
N PRO A 117 -24.08 16.29 -56.62
CA PRO A 117 -24.65 15.82 -55.36
C PRO A 117 -23.69 14.94 -54.54
N SER A 118 -22.91 14.06 -55.20
CA SER A 118 -21.89 13.26 -54.50
C SER A 118 -20.75 14.14 -53.99
N TYR A 119 -20.30 15.14 -54.74
CA TYR A 119 -19.25 16.05 -54.27
C TYR A 119 -19.70 16.87 -53.07
N ILE A 120 -20.95 17.36 -53.05
CA ILE A 120 -21.51 18.09 -51.90
C ILE A 120 -21.63 17.17 -50.69
N SER A 121 -22.17 15.97 -50.86
CA SER A 121 -22.29 14.97 -49.79
C SER A 121 -20.93 14.61 -49.19
N MET A 122 -19.92 14.42 -50.04
CA MET A 122 -18.57 14.05 -49.63
C MET A 122 -17.84 15.21 -48.94
N ASP A 123 -17.96 16.45 -49.43
CA ASP A 123 -17.39 17.65 -48.77
C ASP A 123 -18.03 17.89 -47.41
N ASN A 124 -19.35 17.67 -47.27
CA ASN A 124 -20.04 17.74 -45.97
C ASN A 124 -19.48 16.73 -44.97
N HIS A 125 -19.40 15.44 -45.35
CA HIS A 125 -18.84 14.43 -44.45
C HIS A 125 -17.36 14.67 -44.14
N TYR A 126 -16.58 15.20 -45.08
CA TYR A 126 -15.20 15.60 -44.81
C TYR A 126 -15.11 16.72 -43.77
N ARG A 127 -15.98 17.74 -43.85
CA ARG A 127 -16.04 18.84 -42.87
C ARG A 127 -16.54 18.36 -41.50
N GLU A 128 -17.55 17.51 -41.48
CA GLU A 128 -18.06 16.93 -40.24
C GLU A 128 -16.99 16.08 -39.56
N ALA A 129 -16.28 15.24 -40.32
CA ALA A 129 -15.14 14.47 -39.83
C ALA A 129 -14.01 15.36 -39.28
N LEU A 130 -13.72 16.48 -39.94
CA LEU A 130 -12.73 17.46 -39.47
C LEU A 130 -13.09 18.04 -38.11
N VAL A 131 -14.33 18.51 -37.95
CA VAL A 131 -14.78 19.12 -36.70
C VAL A 131 -14.81 18.08 -35.58
N SER A 132 -15.29 16.86 -35.86
CA SER A 132 -15.36 15.82 -34.85
C SER A 132 -13.97 15.30 -34.44
N VAL A 133 -12.99 15.22 -35.34
CA VAL A 133 -11.63 14.80 -34.98
C VAL A 133 -10.90 15.85 -34.15
N GLU A 134 -11.08 17.13 -34.44
CA GLU A 134 -10.53 18.23 -33.62
C GLU A 134 -11.12 18.21 -32.21
N GLN A 135 -12.43 17.97 -32.08
CA GLN A 135 -13.08 17.81 -30.77
C GLN A 135 -12.56 16.58 -30.03
N ALA A 136 -12.43 15.44 -30.71
CA ALA A 136 -11.89 14.21 -30.14
C ALA A 136 -10.45 14.41 -29.64
N GLU A 137 -9.60 15.04 -30.44
CA GLU A 137 -8.21 15.34 -30.09
C GLU A 137 -8.13 16.17 -28.81
N GLN A 138 -8.91 17.24 -28.70
CA GLN A 138 -8.93 18.06 -27.49
C GLN A 138 -9.36 17.26 -26.26
N LEU A 139 -10.39 16.44 -26.38
CA LEU A 139 -10.95 15.66 -25.28
C LEU A 139 -10.06 14.49 -24.85
N ILE A 140 -9.26 13.94 -25.77
CA ILE A 140 -8.38 12.79 -25.51
C ILE A 140 -7.00 13.23 -25.05
N GLU A 141 -6.36 14.16 -25.77
CA GLU A 141 -4.99 14.58 -25.46
C GLU A 141 -4.90 15.51 -24.25
N LYS A 142 -5.98 16.24 -23.96
CA LYS A 142 -6.07 17.16 -22.81
C LYS A 142 -7.10 16.69 -21.78
N ALA A 143 -7.40 15.39 -21.76
CA ALA A 143 -8.32 14.81 -20.80
C ALA A 143 -7.92 15.16 -19.37
N THR A 144 -8.88 15.62 -18.58
CA THR A 144 -8.73 15.85 -17.14
C THR A 144 -9.57 14.89 -16.31
N SER A 145 -10.50 14.19 -16.96
CA SER A 145 -11.41 13.23 -16.34
C SER A 145 -11.70 12.04 -17.27
N PRO A 146 -12.14 10.89 -16.72
CA PRO A 146 -12.63 9.78 -17.53
C PRO A 146 -13.84 10.15 -18.40
N ALA A 147 -14.62 11.16 -18.01
CA ALA A 147 -15.75 11.64 -18.79
C ALA A 147 -15.30 12.35 -20.07
N ASP A 148 -14.18 13.11 -20.02
CA ASP A 148 -13.58 13.74 -21.20
C ASP A 148 -13.15 12.66 -22.21
N LEU A 149 -12.50 11.60 -21.73
CA LEU A 149 -12.08 10.46 -22.56
C LEU A 149 -13.27 9.74 -23.21
N ALA A 150 -14.36 9.51 -22.46
CA ALA A 150 -15.56 8.88 -22.98
C ALA A 150 -16.25 9.74 -24.05
N LEU A 151 -16.33 11.06 -23.84
CA LEU A 151 -16.87 11.97 -24.84
C LEU A 151 -15.96 12.05 -26.07
N GLY A 152 -14.64 12.07 -25.87
CA GLY A 152 -13.65 12.04 -26.94
C GLY A 152 -13.75 10.78 -27.80
N GLU A 153 -13.96 9.62 -27.18
CA GLU A 153 -14.24 8.36 -27.89
C GLU A 153 -15.54 8.44 -28.71
N GLN A 154 -16.62 9.01 -28.15
CA GLN A 154 -17.85 9.21 -28.91
C GLN A 154 -17.60 10.09 -30.15
N LYS A 155 -16.78 11.15 -30.01
CA LYS A 155 -16.37 11.99 -31.13
C LYS A 155 -15.50 11.27 -32.15
N LEU A 156 -14.64 10.33 -31.73
CA LEU A 156 -13.94 9.44 -32.66
C LEU A 156 -14.91 8.53 -33.43
N GLN A 157 -15.92 7.96 -32.77
CA GLN A 157 -16.93 7.13 -33.44
C GLN A 157 -17.75 7.93 -34.46
N GLU A 158 -18.13 9.17 -34.12
CA GLU A 158 -18.76 10.11 -35.06
C GLU A 158 -17.82 10.40 -36.24
N THR A 159 -16.53 10.65 -35.98
CA THR A 159 -15.52 10.88 -37.02
C THR A 159 -15.40 9.68 -37.95
N GLN A 160 -15.28 8.46 -37.41
CA GLN A 160 -15.16 7.23 -38.18
C GLN A 160 -16.37 7.04 -39.09
N LYS A 161 -17.59 7.26 -38.56
CA LYS A 161 -18.83 7.22 -39.34
C LYS A 161 -18.79 8.18 -40.54
N HIS A 162 -18.27 9.40 -40.37
CA HIS A 162 -18.12 10.36 -41.46
C HIS A 162 -17.02 9.95 -42.45
N LEU A 163 -15.90 9.42 -41.96
CA LEU A 163 -14.79 8.94 -42.80
C LEU A 163 -15.13 7.68 -43.61
N ASP A 164 -16.04 6.84 -43.12
CA ASP A 164 -16.51 5.64 -43.83
C ASP A 164 -17.44 5.99 -44.99
N GLN A 165 -18.11 7.15 -44.93
CA GLN A 165 -18.89 7.68 -46.06
C GLN A 165 -18.02 8.28 -47.17
N LEU A 166 -16.69 8.39 -46.96
CA LEU A 166 -15.75 8.87 -47.96
C LEU A 166 -15.20 7.69 -48.78
N PRO A 167 -15.57 7.56 -50.08
CA PRO A 167 -15.19 6.40 -50.89
C PRO A 167 -13.70 6.37 -51.18
N THR A 168 -13.00 5.38 -50.63
CA THR A 168 -11.53 5.22 -50.71
C THR A 168 -11.01 5.00 -52.13
N SER A 169 -11.80 4.38 -53.00
CA SER A 169 -11.44 4.10 -54.41
C SER A 169 -11.37 5.34 -55.29
N PHE A 170 -12.02 6.45 -54.88
CA PHE A 170 -12.13 7.67 -55.68
C PHE A 170 -11.23 8.82 -55.19
N VAL A 171 -10.66 8.70 -53.99
CA VAL A 171 -9.82 9.75 -53.39
C VAL A 171 -8.67 10.16 -54.33
N ASN A 172 -8.05 9.21 -55.05
CA ASN A 172 -6.97 9.51 -56.01
C ASN A 172 -7.43 10.16 -57.33
N ASP A 173 -8.68 9.93 -57.75
CA ASP A 173 -9.24 10.51 -58.98
C ASP A 173 -9.83 11.92 -58.74
N TRP A 174 -9.86 12.37 -57.47
CA TRP A 174 -10.38 13.66 -57.08
C TRP A 174 -9.29 14.74 -57.23
N SER A 175 -9.25 15.35 -58.41
CA SER A 175 -8.46 16.57 -58.62
C SER A 175 -9.10 17.75 -57.89
N GLN A 176 -8.26 18.71 -57.45
CA GLN A 176 -8.64 19.97 -56.79
C GLN A 176 -9.43 20.87 -57.76
N TYR A 177 -10.66 20.49 -58.09
CA TYR A 177 -11.51 21.25 -58.99
C TYR A 177 -12.23 22.35 -58.22
N ARG A 178 -11.79 23.58 -58.46
CA ARG A 178 -12.44 24.80 -57.99
C ARG A 178 -13.43 25.27 -59.05
N TYR A 179 -14.72 24.98 -58.86
CA TYR A 179 -15.74 25.57 -59.71
C TYR A 179 -15.96 27.03 -59.27
N TRP A 180 -16.21 27.93 -60.22
CA TRP A 180 -16.38 29.37 -59.93
C TRP A 180 -17.48 29.73 -58.90
N TRP A 181 -18.40 28.80 -58.61
CA TRP A 181 -19.44 28.91 -57.58
C TRP A 181 -19.39 27.83 -56.48
N TYR A 182 -18.43 26.89 -56.54
CA TYR A 182 -18.26 25.82 -55.53
C TYR A 182 -16.78 25.58 -55.22
N ASP A 183 -16.41 25.95 -54.01
CA ASP A 183 -15.05 25.83 -53.47
C ASP A 183 -14.98 24.56 -52.60
N SER A 184 -14.55 23.44 -53.21
CA SER A 184 -14.31 22.22 -52.44
C SER A 184 -13.07 22.39 -51.58
N ARG A 185 -13.17 21.98 -50.31
CA ARG A 185 -12.05 22.06 -49.34
C ARG A 185 -11.35 20.73 -49.13
N PHE A 186 -11.71 19.71 -49.91
CA PHE A 186 -11.12 18.41 -49.76
C PHE A 186 -9.65 18.38 -50.18
N SER A 187 -8.85 17.69 -49.38
CA SER A 187 -7.44 17.41 -49.65
C SER A 187 -7.16 15.95 -49.41
N ILE A 188 -6.59 15.25 -50.40
CA ILE A 188 -6.12 13.86 -50.26
C ILE A 188 -5.08 13.76 -49.14
N TYR A 189 -4.17 14.74 -49.07
CA TYR A 189 -3.19 14.84 -48.00
C TYR A 189 -3.89 14.99 -46.65
N GLY A 190 -4.83 15.94 -46.53
CA GLY A 190 -5.60 16.14 -45.31
C GLY A 190 -6.40 14.90 -44.89
N PHE A 191 -7.02 14.20 -45.84
CA PHE A 191 -7.76 12.96 -45.59
C PHE A 191 -6.86 11.84 -45.02
N ASN A 192 -5.69 11.62 -45.61
CA ASN A 192 -4.74 10.63 -45.11
C ASN A 192 -4.21 11.02 -43.71
N THR A 193 -3.93 12.30 -43.49
CA THR A 193 -3.54 12.83 -42.17
C THR A 193 -4.63 12.60 -41.13
N PHE A 194 -5.91 12.84 -41.45
CA PHE A 194 -7.02 12.60 -40.52
C PHE A 194 -7.17 11.14 -40.17
N ARG A 195 -7.09 10.23 -41.15
CA ARG A 195 -7.16 8.79 -40.85
C ARG A 195 -6.00 8.33 -39.97
N SER A 196 -4.78 8.82 -40.22
CA SER A 196 -3.64 8.54 -39.36
C SER A 196 -3.86 9.06 -37.94
N LYS A 197 -4.39 10.29 -37.79
CA LYS A 197 -4.67 10.89 -36.49
C LYS A 197 -5.77 10.15 -35.73
N VAL A 198 -6.85 9.75 -36.40
CA VAL A 198 -7.91 8.91 -35.81
C VAL A 198 -7.32 7.62 -35.26
N GLY A 199 -6.50 6.91 -36.03
CA GLY A 199 -5.85 5.68 -35.55
C GLY A 199 -4.93 5.91 -34.34
N GLN A 200 -4.23 7.05 -34.27
CA GLN A 200 -3.43 7.41 -33.09
C GLN A 200 -4.29 7.67 -31.85
N LEU A 201 -5.38 8.45 -32.02
CA LEU A 201 -6.31 8.76 -30.94
C LEU A 201 -7.06 7.52 -30.45
N GLU A 202 -7.44 6.60 -31.34
CA GLU A 202 -8.02 5.31 -30.99
C GLU A 202 -7.07 4.46 -30.14
N ALA A 203 -5.79 4.39 -30.54
CA ALA A 203 -4.77 3.68 -29.77
C ALA A 203 -4.56 4.31 -28.39
N GLN A 204 -4.58 5.65 -28.30
CA GLN A 204 -4.47 6.36 -27.02
C GLN A 204 -5.68 6.09 -26.12
N VAL A 205 -6.91 6.16 -26.64
CA VAL A 205 -8.13 5.81 -25.88
C VAL A 205 -8.07 4.37 -25.38
N PHE A 206 -7.58 3.44 -26.20
CA PHE A 206 -7.40 2.05 -25.79
C PHE A 206 -6.39 1.91 -24.63
N GLN A 207 -5.26 2.61 -24.70
CA GLN A 207 -4.28 2.64 -23.60
C GLN A 207 -4.86 3.24 -22.31
N GLU A 208 -5.58 4.36 -22.42
CA GLU A 208 -6.25 5.02 -21.29
C GLU A 208 -7.29 4.10 -20.63
N LYS A 209 -8.10 3.38 -21.42
CA LYS A 209 -9.07 2.41 -20.90
C LYS A 209 -8.40 1.27 -20.14
N ASN A 210 -7.32 0.72 -20.70
CA ASN A 210 -6.57 -0.35 -20.04
C ASN A 210 -5.96 0.14 -18.71
N ALA A 211 -5.37 1.33 -18.71
CA ALA A 211 -4.80 1.94 -17.51
C ALA A 211 -5.88 2.24 -16.45
N GLN A 212 -7.06 2.70 -16.87
CA GLN A 212 -8.20 2.93 -15.98
C GLN A 212 -8.74 1.62 -15.38
N SER A 213 -8.78 0.54 -16.15
CA SER A 213 -9.14 -0.79 -15.63
C SER A 213 -8.15 -1.23 -14.56
N LEU A 214 -6.84 -1.17 -14.86
CA LEU A 214 -5.79 -1.51 -13.91
C LEU A 214 -5.87 -0.67 -12.64
N LEU A 215 -6.11 0.64 -12.75
CA LEU A 215 -6.29 1.52 -11.59
C LEU A 215 -7.46 1.06 -10.72
N THR A 216 -8.58 0.73 -11.33
CA THR A 216 -9.80 0.31 -10.64
C THR A 216 -9.58 -1.02 -9.91
N ASP A 217 -9.02 -2.00 -10.61
CA ASP A 217 -8.76 -3.34 -10.06
C ASP A 217 -7.73 -3.28 -8.92
N ASN A 218 -6.63 -2.56 -9.12
CA ASN A 218 -5.58 -2.41 -8.12
C ASN A 218 -6.06 -1.63 -6.90
N MET A 219 -6.90 -0.60 -7.09
CA MET A 219 -7.51 0.15 -5.99
C MET A 219 -8.45 -0.75 -5.17
N GLN A 220 -9.25 -1.58 -5.83
CA GLN A 220 -10.10 -2.54 -5.15
C GLN A 220 -9.27 -3.55 -4.34
N ALA A 221 -8.18 -4.08 -4.92
CA ALA A 221 -7.26 -4.97 -4.23
C ALA A 221 -6.59 -4.31 -3.01
N PHE A 222 -6.15 -3.05 -3.16
CA PHE A 222 -5.57 -2.24 -2.10
C PHE A 222 -6.54 -2.06 -0.92
N LEU A 223 -7.78 -1.63 -1.20
CA LEU A 223 -8.81 -1.42 -0.18
C LEU A 223 -9.20 -2.73 0.53
N ASN A 224 -9.35 -3.81 -0.24
CA ASN A 224 -9.64 -5.13 0.31
C ASN A 224 -8.52 -5.62 1.23
N ALA A 225 -7.26 -5.46 0.83
CA ALA A 225 -6.11 -5.87 1.65
C ALA A 225 -6.03 -5.09 2.96
N LYS A 226 -6.28 -3.78 2.92
CA LYS A 226 -6.35 -2.95 4.13
C LYS A 226 -7.47 -3.40 5.06
N GLN A 227 -8.67 -3.65 4.53
CA GLN A 227 -9.80 -4.15 5.30
C GLN A 227 -9.54 -5.54 5.91
N GLN A 228 -8.87 -6.43 5.16
CA GLN A 228 -8.46 -7.74 5.68
C GLN A 228 -7.46 -7.59 6.82
N TYR A 229 -6.51 -6.66 6.72
CA TYR A 229 -5.55 -6.38 7.78
C TYR A 229 -6.24 -5.88 9.06
N GLU A 230 -7.20 -4.96 8.95
CA GLU A 230 -7.94 -4.41 10.08
C GLU A 230 -8.81 -5.46 10.80
N ARG A 231 -9.38 -6.42 10.06
CA ARG A 231 -10.24 -7.48 10.60
C ARG A 231 -9.49 -8.72 11.07
N ALA A 232 -8.22 -8.85 10.72
CA ALA A 232 -7.43 -10.03 11.04
C ALA A 232 -7.18 -10.16 12.55
N ALA A 233 -7.66 -11.27 13.13
CA ALA A 233 -7.49 -11.57 14.55
C ALA A 233 -6.18 -12.32 14.84
N THR A 234 -5.61 -12.99 13.85
CA THR A 234 -4.39 -13.80 14.00
C THR A 234 -3.19 -13.15 13.32
N VAL A 235 -1.99 -13.48 13.80
CA VAL A 235 -0.72 -13.01 13.21
C VAL A 235 -0.58 -13.48 11.76
N THR A 236 -0.99 -14.72 11.46
CA THR A 236 -0.93 -15.30 10.11
C THR A 236 -1.86 -14.58 9.12
N ASP A 237 -3.08 -14.23 9.55
CA ASP A 237 -4.03 -13.48 8.72
C ASP A 237 -3.52 -12.06 8.45
N LYS A 238 -2.94 -11.40 9.47
CA LYS A 238 -2.30 -10.10 9.31
C LYS A 238 -1.12 -10.12 8.34
N GLN A 239 -0.31 -11.18 8.37
CA GLN A 239 0.82 -11.36 7.45
C GLN A 239 0.34 -11.54 6.00
N THR A 240 -0.73 -12.31 5.81
CA THR A 240 -1.35 -12.51 4.49
C THR A 240 -1.89 -11.20 3.94
N ALA A 241 -2.64 -10.44 4.75
CA ALA A 241 -3.17 -9.14 4.37
C ALA A 241 -2.06 -8.10 4.09
N THR A 242 -0.97 -8.13 4.86
CA THR A 242 0.22 -7.30 4.63
C THR A 242 0.84 -7.55 3.26
N THR A 243 0.96 -8.83 2.88
CA THR A 243 1.53 -9.24 1.58
C THR A 243 0.61 -8.81 0.44
N ALA A 244 -0.70 -8.96 0.60
CA ALA A 244 -1.70 -8.49 -0.37
C ALA A 244 -1.66 -6.96 -0.53
N TRP A 245 -1.52 -6.21 0.58
CA TRP A 245 -1.44 -4.76 0.56
C TRP A 245 -0.16 -4.27 -0.15
N GLN A 246 0.98 -4.88 0.16
CA GLN A 246 2.23 -4.57 -0.53
C GLN A 246 2.15 -4.91 -2.03
N THR A 247 1.51 -6.01 -2.39
CA THR A 247 1.32 -6.41 -3.79
C THR A 247 0.49 -5.36 -4.55
N ALA A 248 -0.62 -4.90 -3.98
CA ALA A 248 -1.45 -3.86 -4.59
C ALA A 248 -0.69 -2.54 -4.77
N LEU A 249 0.15 -2.16 -3.80
CA LEU A 249 1.03 -0.98 -3.92
C LEU A 249 2.01 -1.11 -5.09
N ASN A 250 2.61 -2.28 -5.28
CA ASN A 250 3.53 -2.52 -6.38
C ASN A 250 2.80 -2.53 -7.74
N GLN A 251 1.55 -3.02 -7.79
CA GLN A 251 0.76 -3.04 -9.02
C GLN A 251 0.39 -1.64 -9.52
N PHE A 252 0.29 -0.64 -8.64
CA PHE A 252 0.13 0.75 -9.06
C PHE A 252 1.31 1.28 -9.89
N GLU A 253 2.52 0.76 -9.68
CA GLU A 253 3.71 1.14 -10.46
C GLU A 253 3.69 0.61 -11.90
N LEU A 254 2.82 -0.36 -12.19
CA LEU A 254 2.63 -0.91 -13.54
C LEU A 254 1.71 -0.07 -14.42
N ILE A 255 1.03 0.94 -13.84
CA ILE A 255 0.13 1.83 -14.58
C ILE A 255 0.97 2.89 -15.29
N PRO A 256 0.91 3.00 -16.64
CA PRO A 256 1.77 3.94 -17.37
C PRO A 256 1.51 5.40 -16.99
N GLY A 257 2.55 6.14 -16.64
CA GLY A 257 2.47 7.49 -16.07
C GLY A 257 1.97 8.58 -17.02
N GLU A 258 2.02 8.32 -18.33
CA GLU A 258 1.49 9.21 -19.37
C GLU A 258 -0.04 9.27 -19.37
N THR A 259 -0.69 8.20 -18.90
CA THR A 259 -2.15 8.08 -18.86
C THR A 259 -2.78 8.92 -17.74
N LEU A 260 -4.06 9.25 -17.87
CA LEU A 260 -4.81 9.94 -16.81
C LEU A 260 -4.81 9.12 -15.51
N ALA A 261 -5.00 7.80 -15.61
CA ALA A 261 -4.98 6.88 -14.48
C ALA A 261 -3.61 6.83 -13.80
N GLY A 262 -2.52 6.79 -14.57
CA GLY A 262 -1.14 6.83 -14.09
C GLY A 262 -0.84 8.11 -13.30
N LYS A 263 -1.18 9.28 -13.85
CA LYS A 263 -1.03 10.57 -13.15
C LYS A 263 -1.80 10.62 -11.85
N THR A 264 -3.05 10.12 -11.87
CA THR A 264 -3.91 10.07 -10.70
C THR A 264 -3.25 9.28 -9.57
N ILE A 265 -2.75 8.08 -9.86
CA ILE A 265 -2.16 7.23 -8.83
C ILE A 265 -0.79 7.70 -8.38
N GLN A 266 0.05 8.23 -9.28
CA GLN A 266 1.38 8.74 -8.93
C GLN A 266 1.30 9.88 -7.91
N ASN A 267 0.28 10.74 -8.01
CA ASN A 267 0.04 11.82 -7.04
C ASN A 267 -0.33 11.31 -5.63
N GLN A 268 -0.78 10.05 -5.50
CA GLN A 268 -1.25 9.46 -4.24
C GLN A 268 -0.34 8.35 -3.71
N LEU A 269 0.50 7.76 -4.57
CA LEU A 269 1.26 6.56 -4.26
C LEU A 269 2.19 6.72 -3.06
N ASP A 270 2.87 7.86 -2.94
CA ASP A 270 3.75 8.14 -1.80
C ASP A 270 3.00 8.20 -0.47
N ASN A 271 1.76 8.72 -0.49
CA ASN A 271 0.91 8.74 0.69
C ASN A 271 0.48 7.32 1.06
N TYR A 272 0.09 6.49 0.09
CA TYR A 272 -0.27 5.09 0.34
C TYR A 272 0.91 4.25 0.85
N LYS A 273 2.11 4.45 0.31
CA LYS A 273 3.34 3.80 0.80
C LYS A 273 3.66 4.20 2.24
N ARG A 274 3.47 5.48 2.57
CA ARG A 274 3.66 5.98 3.94
C ARG A 274 2.65 5.39 4.90
N GLU A 275 1.37 5.38 4.53
CA GLU A 275 0.30 4.77 5.32
C GLU A 275 0.57 3.29 5.60
N PHE A 276 0.97 2.52 4.58
CA PHE A 276 1.37 1.13 4.76
C PHE A 276 2.49 0.99 5.79
N LYS A 277 3.53 1.83 5.71
CA LYS A 277 4.64 1.82 6.66
C LYS A 277 4.21 2.19 8.08
N GLU A 278 3.32 3.15 8.23
CA GLU A 278 2.80 3.58 9.54
C GLU A 278 1.92 2.48 10.16
N VAL A 279 0.97 1.94 9.40
CA VAL A 279 0.02 0.96 9.93
C VAL A 279 0.69 -0.41 10.16
N VAL A 280 1.35 -0.95 9.14
CA VAL A 280 1.94 -2.29 9.19
C VAL A 280 3.29 -2.28 9.89
N GLY A 281 4.13 -1.28 9.63
CA GLY A 281 5.48 -1.21 10.18
C GLY A 281 5.50 -0.99 11.70
N LEU A 282 4.56 -0.20 12.25
CA LEU A 282 4.42 -0.04 13.70
C LEU A 282 3.85 -1.30 14.36
N ALA A 283 2.83 -1.92 13.76
CA ALA A 283 2.20 -3.11 14.32
C ALA A 283 3.13 -4.34 14.33
N ALA A 284 3.85 -4.61 13.23
CA ALA A 284 4.84 -5.69 13.18
C ALA A 284 6.01 -5.45 14.16
N GLY A 285 6.39 -4.18 14.37
CA GLY A 285 7.35 -3.78 15.39
C GLY A 285 6.86 -4.10 16.80
N ASN A 286 5.63 -3.69 17.13
CA ASN A 286 5.03 -3.91 18.45
C ASN A 286 4.80 -5.40 18.75
N ASP A 287 4.36 -6.20 17.77
CA ASP A 287 4.16 -7.64 17.95
C ASP A 287 5.49 -8.36 18.25
N ARG A 288 6.56 -8.01 17.53
CA ARG A 288 7.91 -8.55 17.80
C ARG A 288 8.39 -8.19 19.20
N ILE A 289 8.20 -6.93 19.62
CA ILE A 289 8.64 -6.46 20.94
C ILE A 289 7.85 -7.17 22.05
N SER A 290 6.54 -7.29 21.89
CA SER A 290 5.69 -8.06 22.81
C SER A 290 6.13 -9.53 22.93
N ALA A 291 6.48 -10.16 21.81
CA ALA A 291 7.00 -11.53 21.79
C ALA A 291 8.35 -11.66 22.54
N LEU A 292 9.27 -10.72 22.36
CA LEU A 292 10.56 -10.68 23.07
C LEU A 292 10.35 -10.55 24.59
N ILE A 293 9.51 -9.61 25.04
CA ILE A 293 9.19 -9.43 26.46
C ILE A 293 8.52 -10.68 27.05
N THR A 294 7.59 -11.28 26.31
CA THR A 294 6.89 -12.50 26.75
C THR A 294 7.84 -13.69 26.88
N ALA A 295 8.72 -13.89 25.90
CA ALA A 295 9.73 -14.94 25.96
C ALA A 295 10.70 -14.72 27.13
N ALA A 296 11.19 -13.48 27.33
CA ALA A 296 12.06 -13.14 28.45
C ALA A 296 11.40 -13.46 29.81
N ARG A 297 10.11 -13.14 29.96
CA ARG A 297 9.34 -13.50 31.16
C ARG A 297 9.27 -15.01 31.38
N GLN A 298 9.06 -15.80 30.33
CA GLN A 298 9.02 -17.26 30.44
C GLN A 298 10.35 -17.85 30.91
N PHE A 299 11.47 -17.42 30.33
CA PHE A 299 12.81 -17.83 30.76
C PHE A 299 13.09 -17.43 32.22
N SER A 300 12.76 -16.19 32.59
CA SER A 300 12.91 -15.72 33.98
C SER A 300 12.09 -16.52 34.98
N TRP A 301 10.87 -16.92 34.62
CA TRP A 301 9.99 -17.72 35.46
C TRP A 301 10.53 -19.13 35.63
N GLN A 302 11.03 -19.74 34.56
CA GLN A 302 11.69 -21.05 34.62
C GLN A 302 12.94 -20.99 35.51
N ALA A 303 13.77 -19.96 35.36
CA ALA A 303 14.95 -19.75 36.18
C ALA A 303 14.60 -19.58 37.66
N ALA A 304 13.61 -18.73 37.96
CA ALA A 304 13.12 -18.52 39.32
C ALA A 304 12.55 -19.80 39.93
N LYS A 305 11.79 -20.59 39.16
CA LYS A 305 11.23 -21.87 39.61
C LYS A 305 12.32 -22.91 39.87
N ALA A 306 13.31 -23.02 38.99
CA ALA A 306 14.42 -23.95 39.14
C ALA A 306 15.33 -23.57 40.32
N GLY A 307 15.49 -22.28 40.62
CA GLY A 307 16.28 -21.80 41.76
C GLY A 307 15.61 -21.92 43.13
N GLN A 308 14.37 -22.39 43.22
CA GLN A 308 13.70 -22.64 44.50
C GLN A 308 14.27 -23.88 45.20
N ASN A 309 14.12 -23.94 46.52
CA ASN A 309 14.49 -25.08 47.36
C ASN A 309 15.97 -25.53 47.24
N PRO A 310 16.95 -24.63 47.50
CA PRO A 310 18.36 -25.04 47.62
C PRO A 310 18.54 -26.04 48.79
N PRO A 311 19.66 -26.80 48.82
CA PRO A 311 20.86 -26.66 48.00
C PRO A 311 20.74 -27.26 46.58
N HIS A 312 21.44 -26.66 45.63
CA HIS A 312 21.58 -27.14 44.24
C HIS A 312 23.04 -27.36 43.93
N THR A 313 23.33 -28.33 43.06
CA THR A 313 24.68 -28.61 42.57
C THR A 313 25.21 -27.46 41.70
N VAL A 314 26.53 -27.42 41.48
CA VAL A 314 27.18 -26.44 40.57
C VAL A 314 26.55 -26.46 39.18
N THR A 315 26.25 -27.66 38.66
CA THR A 315 25.63 -27.85 37.34
C THR A 315 24.21 -27.27 37.29
N GLU A 316 23.39 -27.54 38.30
CA GLU A 316 22.02 -27.00 38.38
C GLU A 316 22.05 -25.47 38.49
N TRP A 317 22.94 -24.89 39.29
CA TRP A 317 23.14 -23.45 39.33
C TRP A 317 23.57 -22.87 37.98
N GLY A 318 24.44 -23.56 37.25
CA GLY A 318 24.82 -23.17 35.89
C GLY A 318 23.65 -23.16 34.91
N GLN A 319 22.73 -24.12 35.01
CA GLN A 319 21.52 -24.15 34.19
C GLN A 319 20.58 -22.99 34.53
N ILE A 320 20.40 -22.69 35.82
CA ILE A 320 19.59 -21.55 36.28
C ILE A 320 20.20 -20.23 35.79
N GLU A 321 21.53 -20.11 35.86
CA GLU A 321 22.28 -18.95 35.34
C GLU A 321 21.99 -18.72 33.85
N ASN A 322 22.07 -19.76 33.03
CA ASN A 322 21.83 -19.67 31.59
C ASN A 322 20.40 -19.22 31.26
N LEU A 323 19.40 -19.67 32.02
CA LEU A 323 18.01 -19.24 31.82
C LEU A 323 17.84 -17.73 32.11
N TRP A 324 18.55 -17.19 33.11
CA TRP A 324 18.55 -15.74 33.36
C TRP A 324 19.26 -14.97 32.25
N ILE A 325 20.37 -15.49 31.72
CA ILE A 325 21.11 -14.88 30.60
C ILE A 325 20.21 -14.79 29.36
N GLU A 326 19.53 -15.88 28.98
CA GLU A 326 18.58 -15.91 27.85
C GLU A 326 17.44 -14.90 28.00
N ALA A 327 16.91 -14.74 29.22
CA ALA A 327 15.89 -13.73 29.50
C ALA A 327 16.42 -12.31 29.27
N ILE A 328 17.65 -12.03 29.72
CA ILE A 328 18.31 -10.73 29.59
C ILE A 328 18.64 -10.41 28.14
N GLU A 329 19.17 -11.36 27.37
CA GLU A 329 19.55 -11.16 25.97
C GLU A 329 18.35 -10.75 25.11
N ARG A 330 17.20 -11.40 25.29
CA ARG A 330 15.95 -11.06 24.59
C ARG A 330 15.46 -9.65 24.89
N LEU A 331 15.61 -9.18 26.13
CA LEU A 331 15.25 -7.81 26.49
C LEU A 331 16.21 -6.78 25.87
N LYS A 332 17.48 -7.13 25.67
CA LYS A 332 18.48 -6.26 25.03
C LYS A 332 18.24 -6.08 23.52
N GLU A 333 17.50 -6.97 22.88
CA GLU A 333 17.11 -6.82 21.46
C GLU A 333 16.07 -5.72 21.23
N ILE A 334 15.37 -5.26 22.28
CA ILE A 334 14.29 -4.29 22.15
C ILE A 334 14.89 -2.90 21.85
N PRO A 335 14.56 -2.28 20.71
CA PRO A 335 15.21 -1.05 20.29
C PRO A 335 14.66 0.17 21.05
N SER A 336 15.53 1.13 21.35
CA SER A 336 15.18 2.37 22.08
C SER A 336 14.16 3.27 21.37
N LYS A 337 13.94 3.05 20.07
CA LYS A 337 12.93 3.77 19.27
C LYS A 337 11.49 3.44 19.67
N ASP A 338 11.23 2.28 20.28
CA ASP A 338 9.94 1.99 20.91
C ASP A 338 10.02 2.39 22.39
N VAL A 339 9.53 3.58 22.70
CA VAL A 339 9.62 4.15 24.05
C VAL A 339 8.90 3.29 25.09
N ALA A 340 7.75 2.71 24.73
CA ALA A 340 6.94 1.93 25.68
C ALA A 340 7.60 0.57 25.96
N GLY A 341 7.89 -0.19 24.90
CA GLY A 341 8.56 -1.50 25.02
C GLY A 341 9.94 -1.40 25.65
N TYR A 342 10.72 -0.37 25.29
CA TYR A 342 12.05 -0.15 25.87
C TYR A 342 11.97 0.17 27.37
N THR A 343 11.03 1.01 27.80
CA THR A 343 10.87 1.34 29.23
C THR A 343 10.52 0.10 30.07
N GLU A 344 9.65 -0.77 29.55
CA GLU A 344 9.30 -2.03 30.21
C GLU A 344 10.51 -2.99 30.26
N ALA A 345 11.25 -3.09 29.14
CA ALA A 345 12.44 -3.92 29.05
C ALA A 345 13.53 -3.50 30.05
N GLN A 346 13.78 -2.19 30.21
CA GLN A 346 14.77 -1.67 31.16
C GLN A 346 14.42 -2.01 32.61
N LYS A 347 13.14 -1.97 32.98
CA LYS A 347 12.69 -2.37 34.33
C LYS A 347 12.96 -3.85 34.58
N LEU A 348 12.64 -4.71 33.62
CA LEU A 348 12.87 -6.15 33.73
C LEU A 348 14.36 -6.49 33.74
N LEU A 349 15.17 -5.81 32.93
CA LEU A 349 16.62 -5.99 32.89
C LEU A 349 17.26 -5.79 34.27
N ALA A 350 16.92 -4.70 34.96
CA ALA A 350 17.45 -4.43 36.30
C ALA A 350 17.13 -5.56 37.29
N ILE A 351 15.91 -6.11 37.23
CA ILE A 351 15.48 -7.22 38.09
C ILE A 351 16.25 -8.50 37.72
N TYR A 352 16.35 -8.81 36.43
CA TYR A 352 16.93 -10.06 35.96
C TYR A 352 18.45 -10.08 36.15
N GLU A 353 19.13 -8.95 35.96
CA GLU A 353 20.56 -8.80 36.22
C GLU A 353 20.88 -8.96 37.71
N ALA A 354 20.03 -8.44 38.60
CA ALA A 354 20.17 -8.66 40.04
C ALA A 354 20.01 -10.15 40.42
N ASN A 355 19.00 -10.83 39.86
CA ASN A 355 18.79 -12.26 40.09
C ASN A 355 19.94 -13.12 39.55
N LEU A 356 20.43 -12.79 38.36
CA LEU A 356 21.61 -13.42 37.76
C LEU A 356 22.84 -13.27 38.67
N GLY A 357 23.06 -12.08 39.23
CA GLY A 357 24.12 -11.82 40.20
C GLY A 357 24.02 -12.73 41.43
N GLN A 358 22.82 -12.89 41.99
CA GLN A 358 22.59 -13.80 43.13
C GLN A 358 22.88 -15.26 42.78
N VAL A 359 22.46 -15.72 41.59
CA VAL A 359 22.71 -17.09 41.12
C VAL A 359 24.21 -17.35 40.95
N LYS A 360 24.95 -16.40 40.38
CA LYS A 360 26.42 -16.51 40.23
C LYS A 360 27.13 -16.65 41.57
N VAL A 361 26.73 -15.86 42.57
CA VAL A 361 27.28 -15.94 43.93
C VAL A 361 26.99 -17.31 44.54
N ARG A 362 25.77 -17.84 44.39
CA ARG A 362 25.41 -19.18 44.90
C ARG A 362 26.17 -20.30 44.21
N ARG A 363 26.35 -20.21 42.89
CA ARG A 363 27.16 -21.17 42.13
C ARG A 363 28.60 -21.20 42.63
N GLN A 364 29.17 -20.02 42.87
CA GLN A 364 30.54 -19.94 43.38
C GLN A 364 30.64 -20.53 44.78
N ALA A 365 29.71 -20.18 45.69
CA ALA A 365 29.68 -20.75 47.05
C ALA A 365 29.56 -22.28 47.04
N GLU A 366 28.75 -22.84 46.14
CA GLU A 366 28.63 -24.28 45.95
C GLU A 366 29.94 -24.90 45.42
N THR A 367 30.60 -24.25 44.46
CA THR A 367 31.88 -24.70 43.91
C THR A 367 32.96 -24.73 44.99
N ASP A 368 33.11 -23.64 45.73
CA ASP A 368 34.09 -23.52 46.82
C ASP A 368 33.83 -24.56 47.92
N ALA A 369 32.56 -24.82 48.24
CA ALA A 369 32.15 -25.81 49.24
C ALA A 369 32.46 -27.24 48.81
N VAL A 370 32.21 -27.60 47.55
CA VAL A 370 32.56 -28.91 46.99
C VAL A 370 34.09 -29.10 46.99
N GLU A 371 34.85 -28.11 46.52
CA GLU A 371 36.31 -28.17 46.49
C GLU A 371 36.92 -28.32 47.89
N ALA A 372 36.40 -27.57 48.88
CA ALA A 372 36.84 -27.65 50.27
C ALA A 372 36.54 -29.03 50.89
N LEU A 373 35.34 -29.59 50.64
CA LEU A 373 34.98 -30.93 51.10
C LEU A 373 35.89 -31.99 50.48
N GLU A 374 36.12 -31.94 49.17
CA GLU A 374 37.02 -32.89 48.51
C GLU A 374 38.46 -32.77 48.99
N ALA A 375 38.95 -31.55 49.24
CA ALA A 375 40.27 -31.33 49.81
C ALA A 375 40.40 -31.98 51.20
N ALA A 376 39.39 -31.78 52.06
CA ALA A 376 39.33 -32.42 53.37
C ALA A 376 39.31 -33.96 53.26
N GLN A 377 38.52 -34.52 52.34
CA GLN A 377 38.47 -35.96 52.11
C GLN A 377 39.82 -36.52 51.67
N ARG A 378 40.51 -35.88 50.72
CA ARG A 378 41.87 -36.26 50.31
C ARG A 378 42.87 -36.20 51.47
N GLU A 379 42.77 -35.19 52.33
CA GLU A 379 43.61 -35.09 53.53
C GLU A 379 43.31 -36.20 54.55
N ILE A 380 42.04 -36.57 54.73
CA ILE A 380 41.62 -37.70 55.57
C ILE A 380 42.20 -39.02 55.03
N GLU A 381 42.08 -39.28 53.73
CA GLU A 381 42.63 -40.49 53.10
C GLU A 381 44.15 -40.59 53.28
N ARG A 382 44.86 -39.48 53.05
CA ARG A 382 46.32 -39.41 53.25
C ARG A 382 46.70 -39.65 54.71
N LEU A 383 45.94 -39.09 55.65
CA LEU A 383 46.16 -39.29 57.07
C LEU A 383 46.01 -40.78 57.42
N LEU A 384 44.92 -41.41 56.98
CA LEU A 384 44.65 -42.84 57.23
C LEU A 384 45.74 -43.73 56.64
N ALA A 385 46.20 -43.45 55.42
CA ALA A 385 47.29 -44.19 54.78
C ALA A 385 48.65 -44.02 55.48
N SER A 386 48.84 -42.93 56.25
CA SER A 386 50.10 -42.63 56.93
C SER A 386 50.25 -43.28 58.31
N ILE A 387 49.22 -43.97 58.81
CA ILE A 387 49.24 -44.65 60.11
C ILE A 387 49.75 -46.09 59.90
N PRO A 388 50.97 -46.45 60.37
CA PRO A 388 51.50 -47.81 60.24
C PRO A 388 50.69 -48.81 61.09
N ALA A 389 50.63 -50.07 60.64
CA ALA A 389 49.91 -51.14 61.33
C ALA A 389 50.50 -51.48 62.72
N ASP A 390 51.83 -51.33 62.90
CA ASP A 390 52.52 -51.47 64.19
C ASP A 390 52.76 -50.10 64.83
N ALA A 391 51.84 -49.74 65.72
CA ALA A 391 51.68 -48.40 66.31
C ALA A 391 52.63 -48.12 67.49
N HIS A 392 53.94 -48.06 67.27
CA HIS A 392 54.89 -47.67 68.33
C HIS A 392 55.49 -46.27 68.19
N ASP A 393 55.34 -45.60 67.04
CA ASP A 393 55.77 -44.20 66.93
C ASP A 393 54.97 -43.43 65.87
N VAL A 394 53.64 -43.37 66.06
CA VAL A 394 52.82 -42.42 65.30
C VAL A 394 53.19 -41.03 65.81
N GLY A 395 53.83 -40.21 64.98
CA GLY A 395 54.17 -38.83 65.30
C GLY A 395 52.93 -38.02 65.65
N ARG A 396 52.56 -37.98 66.94
CA ARG A 396 51.32 -37.39 67.47
C ARG A 396 51.14 -35.95 66.97
N ASN A 397 52.21 -35.16 67.00
CA ASN A 397 52.20 -33.77 66.54
C ASN A 397 51.87 -33.64 65.04
N ARG A 398 52.32 -34.58 64.21
CA ARG A 398 51.99 -34.63 62.78
C ARG A 398 50.49 -34.90 62.59
N VAL A 399 49.94 -35.88 63.30
CA VAL A 399 48.51 -36.21 63.23
C VAL A 399 47.65 -35.05 63.72
N LEU A 400 48.04 -34.38 64.81
CA LEU A 400 47.36 -33.19 65.31
C LEU A 400 47.35 -32.06 64.27
N SER A 401 48.48 -31.78 63.63
CA SER A 401 48.58 -30.76 62.57
C SER A 401 47.72 -31.11 61.35
N GLN A 402 47.69 -32.38 60.94
CA GLN A 402 46.86 -32.83 59.80
C GLN A 402 45.37 -32.77 60.12
N LEU A 403 44.97 -33.14 61.35
CA LEU A 403 43.58 -32.99 61.80
C LEU A 403 43.15 -31.52 61.84
N GLN A 404 44.02 -30.62 62.28
CA GLN A 404 43.72 -29.19 62.26
C GLN A 404 43.55 -28.66 60.82
N SER A 405 44.39 -29.11 59.88
CA SER A 405 44.24 -28.78 58.46
C SER A 405 42.89 -29.25 57.90
N ILE A 406 42.50 -30.50 58.18
CA ILE A 406 41.21 -31.07 57.78
C ILE A 406 40.06 -30.23 58.34
N ILE A 407 40.09 -29.87 59.63
CA ILE A 407 39.07 -29.03 60.26
C ILE A 407 38.98 -27.68 59.56
N ASN A 408 40.12 -27.02 59.30
CA ASN A 408 40.17 -25.73 58.62
C ASN A 408 39.58 -25.79 57.19
N GLN A 409 39.72 -26.91 56.48
CA GLN A 409 39.07 -27.08 55.17
C GLN A 409 37.56 -27.27 55.32
N LEU A 410 37.13 -28.10 56.26
CA LEU A 410 35.70 -28.37 56.50
C LEU A 410 34.95 -27.12 56.98
N GLU A 411 35.61 -26.23 57.73
CA GLU A 411 35.03 -24.95 58.18
C GLU A 411 34.78 -23.95 57.03
N LYS A 412 35.42 -24.12 55.87
CA LYS A 412 35.15 -23.29 54.68
C LYS A 412 33.84 -23.65 53.98
N VAL A 413 33.28 -24.82 54.27
CA VAL A 413 32.05 -25.29 53.64
C VAL A 413 30.85 -24.51 54.17
N GLN A 414 30.28 -23.65 53.34
CA GLN A 414 29.19 -22.75 53.72
C GLN A 414 27.84 -23.47 53.87
N ASN A 415 26.98 -22.95 54.76
CA ASN A 415 25.60 -23.42 54.89
C ASN A 415 24.80 -23.16 53.60
N GLY A 416 23.85 -24.05 53.29
CA GLY A 416 23.00 -23.96 52.10
C GLY A 416 23.64 -24.50 50.82
N THR A 417 24.78 -25.19 50.94
CA THR A 417 25.46 -25.93 49.86
C THR A 417 25.18 -27.43 49.95
N THR A 418 25.35 -28.17 48.86
CA THR A 418 25.10 -29.63 48.88
C THR A 418 26.13 -30.36 49.76
N ALA A 419 27.35 -29.84 49.84
CA ALA A 419 28.46 -30.36 50.63
C ALA A 419 28.28 -30.17 52.15
N TYR A 420 27.43 -29.23 52.58
CA TYR A 420 27.36 -28.77 53.96
C TYR A 420 27.11 -29.88 54.99
N LEU A 421 26.08 -30.70 54.78
CA LEU A 421 25.72 -31.75 55.75
C LEU A 421 26.85 -32.76 55.92
N LYS A 422 27.51 -33.14 54.81
CA LYS A 422 28.62 -34.08 54.87
C LYS A 422 29.85 -33.47 55.53
N ALA A 423 30.14 -32.20 55.25
CA ALA A 423 31.24 -31.48 55.89
C ALA A 423 31.06 -31.41 57.41
N GLN A 424 29.84 -31.14 57.88
CA GLN A 424 29.55 -31.08 59.32
C GLN A 424 29.73 -32.43 60.02
N GLU A 425 29.36 -33.54 59.37
CA GLU A 425 29.61 -34.90 59.89
C GLU A 425 31.11 -35.18 60.05
N LEU A 426 31.90 -34.84 59.03
CA LEU A 426 33.36 -35.02 59.05
C LEU A 426 34.02 -34.09 60.07
N LEU A 427 33.52 -32.86 60.22
CA LEU A 427 34.03 -31.87 61.15
C LEU A 427 33.82 -32.32 62.59
N LEU A 428 32.66 -32.89 62.91
CA LEU A 428 32.40 -33.50 64.20
C LEU A 428 33.37 -34.66 64.49
N SER A 429 33.57 -35.53 63.50
CA SER A 429 34.47 -36.69 63.61
C SER A 429 35.93 -36.26 63.84
N ALA A 430 36.42 -35.29 63.07
CA ALA A 430 37.77 -34.76 63.18
C ALA A 430 38.00 -34.08 64.55
N ASN A 431 37.04 -33.27 65.01
CA ASN A 431 37.09 -32.62 66.33
C ASN A 431 37.13 -33.64 67.47
N ASN A 432 36.31 -34.69 67.41
CA ASN A 432 36.32 -35.75 68.42
C ASN A 432 37.67 -36.47 68.46
N LYS A 433 38.27 -36.74 67.29
CA LYS A 433 39.59 -37.37 67.23
C LYS A 433 40.69 -36.46 67.75
N LEU A 434 40.64 -35.16 67.43
CA LEU A 434 41.57 -34.16 67.94
C LEU A 434 41.57 -34.12 69.47
N ARG A 435 40.38 -34.09 70.10
CA ARG A 435 40.23 -34.11 71.56
C ARG A 435 40.80 -35.38 72.19
N GLN A 436 40.56 -36.55 71.59
CA GLN A 436 41.11 -37.82 72.09
C GLN A 436 42.65 -37.83 72.15
N LEU A 437 43.31 -37.16 71.20
CA LEU A 437 44.76 -37.11 71.09
C LEU A 437 45.41 -36.04 71.98
N GLN A 438 44.64 -35.08 72.48
CA GLN A 438 45.09 -34.02 73.39
C GLN A 438 44.96 -34.39 74.89
N VAL A 439 44.09 -35.34 75.23
CA VAL A 439 43.82 -35.76 76.63
C VAL A 439 44.75 -36.87 77.13
N LYS A 440 45.52 -37.49 76.23
CA LYS A 440 46.64 -38.40 76.54
C LYS A 440 47.95 -37.70 76.19
#